data_AF-A0A7W4BRW4-F1
#
_entry.id   AF-A0A7W4BRW4-F1
#
_cell.length_a   1.000
_cell.length_b   1.000
_cell.length_c   1.000
_cell.angle_alpha   90.00
_cell.angle_beta   90.00
_cell.angle_gamma   90.00
#
_symmetry.space_group_name_H-M   'P 1'
#
loop_
_entity.id
_entity.type
_entity.pdbx_description
1 polymer ?
#
loop_
_entity_poly.entity_id
_entity_poly.type
_entity_poly.pdbx_seq_one_letter_code
_entity_poly.pdbx_strand_id
1 'polypeptide(L)' 'KNWLFSNTCNGAHASAILYSLIETAKANDLVVHDYISTCLQRLAEQPDNLEPLLPWNIKQS' A
#
# COMPACT_ATOMS: atom_id res chain seq x y z
N LYS A 1 -18.44 -14.86 -11.95
CA LYS A 1 -18.55 -15.58 -10.65
C LYS A 1 -17.15 -16.02 -10.23
N ASN A 2 -16.29 -15.07 -9.85
CA ASN A 2 -14.86 -15.29 -9.58
C ASN A 2 -14.46 -14.76 -8.20
N TRP A 3 -15.39 -14.84 -7.25
CA TRP A 3 -15.26 -14.23 -5.91
C TRP A 3 -14.81 -15.24 -4.84
N LEU A 4 -14.61 -16.51 -5.20
CA LEU A 4 -14.24 -17.54 -4.23
C LEU A 4 -12.74 -17.60 -3.90
N PHE A 5 -11.91 -16.79 -4.55
CA PHE A 5 -10.51 -16.59 -4.13
C PHE A 5 -10.34 -15.47 -3.09
N SER A 6 -11.43 -14.87 -2.60
CA SER A 6 -11.41 -13.91 -1.48
C SER A 6 -11.71 -14.56 -0.11
N ASN A 7 -11.64 -15.88 0.02
CA ASN A 7 -11.94 -16.58 1.29
C ASN A 7 -10.70 -17.11 2.04
N THR A 8 -9.49 -16.69 1.67
CA THR A 8 -8.35 -16.87 2.57
C THR A 8 -8.26 -15.63 3.45
N CYS A 9 -8.03 -15.79 4.76
CA CYS A 9 -7.74 -14.65 5.65
C CYS A 9 -6.69 -13.71 5.03
N ASN A 10 -5.73 -14.27 4.30
CA ASN A 10 -4.70 -13.53 3.58
C ASN A 10 -5.26 -12.59 2.48
N GLY A 11 -6.27 -13.00 1.70
CA GLY A 11 -6.86 -12.15 0.66
C GLY A 11 -7.68 -10.99 1.23
N ALA A 12 -8.45 -11.26 2.28
CA ALA A 12 -9.18 -10.21 3.00
C ALA A 12 -8.22 -9.25 3.72
N HIS A 13 -7.16 -9.77 4.32
CA HIS A 13 -6.12 -9.00 4.98
C HIS A 13 -5.34 -8.13 3.98
N ALA A 14 -4.93 -8.67 2.84
CA ALA A 14 -4.29 -7.90 1.77
C ALA A 14 -5.20 -6.77 1.26
N SER A 15 -6.50 -7.05 1.12
CA SER A 15 -7.48 -6.02 0.74
C SER A 15 -7.59 -4.92 1.80
N ALA A 16 -7.62 -5.27 3.09
CA ALA A 16 -7.66 -4.30 4.19
C ALA A 16 -6.39 -3.42 4.27
N ILE A 17 -5.21 -4.01 4.03
CA ILE A 17 -3.95 -3.27 3.92
C ILE A 17 -4.03 -2.29 2.74
N LEU A 18 -4.49 -2.75 1.58
CA LEU A 18 -4.62 -1.89 0.39
C LEU A 18 -5.56 -0.70 0.65
N TYR A 19 -6.73 -0.93 1.28
CA TYR A 19 -7.62 0.16 1.68
C TYR A 19 -6.95 1.13 2.66
N SER A 20 -6.21 0.62 3.63
CA SER A 20 -5.47 1.46 4.58
C SER A 20 -4.44 2.35 3.89
N LEU A 21 -3.71 1.82 2.90
CA LEU A 21 -2.74 2.58 2.09
C LEU A 21 -3.43 3.65 1.23
N ILE A 22 -4.57 3.32 0.61
CA ILE A 22 -5.36 4.27 -0.18
C ILE A 22 -5.83 5.45 0.68
N GLU A 23 -6.41 5.17 1.85
CA GLU A 23 -6.90 6.21 2.75
C GLU A 23 -5.74 7.04 3.32
N THR A 24 -4.59 6.42 3.59
CA THR A 24 -3.36 7.13 3.99
C THR A 24 -2.89 8.08 2.91
N ALA A 25 -2.85 7.64 1.65
CA ALA A 25 -2.47 8.50 0.53
C ALA A 25 -3.42 9.70 0.37
N LYS A 26 -4.73 9.46 0.44
CA LYS A 26 -5.74 10.54 0.40
C LYS A 26 -5.59 11.51 1.57
N ALA A 27 -5.38 11.02 2.78
CA ALA A 27 -5.21 11.86 3.97
C ALA A 27 -3.96 12.76 3.91
N ASN A 28 -2.96 12.39 3.11
CA ASN A 28 -1.72 13.14 2.91
C ASN A 28 -1.66 13.91 1.57
N ASP A 29 -2.78 13.99 0.85
CA ASP A 29 -2.88 14.62 -0.47
C ASP A 29 -1.83 14.07 -1.45
N LEU A 30 -1.72 12.74 -1.49
CA LEU A 30 -0.82 11.98 -2.37
C LEU A 30 -1.61 11.29 -3.49
N VAL A 31 -0.96 11.13 -4.65
CA VAL A 31 -1.50 10.34 -5.75
C VAL A 31 -1.49 8.87 -5.33
N VAL A 32 -2.67 8.31 -5.09
CA VAL A 32 -2.87 6.93 -4.60
C VAL A 32 -2.08 5.89 -5.40
N HIS A 33 -2.10 6.00 -6.73
CA HIS A 33 -1.39 5.08 -7.62
C HIS A 33 0.13 5.12 -7.39
N ASP A 34 0.69 6.32 -7.31
CA ASP A 34 2.12 6.55 -7.14
C ASP A 34 2.62 6.08 -5.77
N TYR A 35 1.83 6.38 -4.74
CA TYR A 35 2.08 5.93 -3.37
C TYR A 35 2.09 4.40 -3.26
N ILE A 36 1.07 3.72 -3.79
CA ILE A 36 0.99 2.26 -3.73
C ILE A 36 2.14 1.63 -4.53
N SER A 37 2.44 2.14 -5.73
CA SER A 37 3.54 1.64 -6.56
C SER A 37 4.88 1.75 -5.82
N THR A 38 5.14 2.91 -5.22
CA THR A 38 6.35 3.16 -4.42
C THR A 38 6.40 2.22 -3.21
N CYS A 39 5.29 2.04 -2.49
CA CYS A 39 5.26 1.14 -1.35
C CYS A 39 5.54 -0.32 -1.73
N LEU A 40 4.92 -0.81 -2.82
CA LEU A 40 5.13 -2.17 -3.30
C LEU A 40 6.55 -2.40 -3.80
N GLN A 41 7.10 -1.42 -4.53
CA GLN A 41 8.47 -1.49 -5.04
C GLN A 41 9.48 -1.51 -3.89
N ARG A 42 9.31 -0.63 -2.91
CA ARG A 42 10.19 -0.55 -1.74
C ARG A 42 10.08 -1.79 -0.85
N LEU A 43 8.88 -2.35 -0.68
CA LEU A 43 8.68 -3.61 0.04
C LEU A 43 9.35 -4.80 -0.67
N ALA A 44 9.36 -4.80 -2.00
CA ALA A 44 10.05 -5.81 -2.79
C ALA A 44 11.59 -5.69 -2.71
N GLU A 45 12.11 -4.47 -2.61
CA GLU A 45 13.55 -4.20 -2.47
C GLU A 45 14.08 -4.37 -1.03
N GLN A 46 13.32 -3.89 -0.04
CA GLN A 46 13.74 -3.81 1.37
C GLN A 46 12.53 -4.02 2.30
N PRO A 47 12.13 -5.27 2.58
CA PRO A 47 10.94 -5.55 3.39
C PRO A 47 11.07 -5.11 4.85
N ASP A 48 12.30 -5.02 5.39
CA ASP A 48 12.57 -4.63 6.78
C ASP A 48 12.69 -3.12 6.99
N ASN A 49 12.72 -2.32 5.92
CA ASN A 49 12.95 -0.88 6.01
C ASN A 49 11.68 -0.08 5.71
N LEU A 50 10.87 0.13 6.74
CA LEU A 50 9.56 0.82 6.63
C LEU A 50 9.66 2.34 6.74
N GLU A 51 10.78 2.92 7.18
CA GLU A 51 10.98 4.37 7.25
C GLU A 51 10.72 5.11 5.92
N PRO A 52 11.23 4.65 4.75
CA PRO A 52 10.94 5.29 3.47
C PRO A 52 9.50 5.07 2.96
N LEU A 53 8.72 4.15 3.56
CA LEU A 53 7.32 3.92 3.20
C LEU A 53 6.37 4.92 3.85
N LEU A 54 6.86 5.75 4.77
CA LEU A 54 6.03 6.67 5.50
C LEU A 54 5.53 7.78 4.57
N PRO A 55 4.26 8.20 4.69
CA PRO A 55 3.62 9.09 3.71
C PRO A 55 4.28 10.46 3.59
N TRP A 56 5.00 10.91 4.60
CA TRP A 56 5.80 12.14 4.55
C TRP A 56 7.12 11.99 3.79
N ASN A 57 7.65 10.78 3.62
CA ASN A 57 8.88 10.52 2.84
C ASN A 57 8.61 10.31 1.34
N ILE A 58 7.35 10.11 0.94
CA ILE A 58 6.98 9.88 -0.47
C ILE A 58 6.75 11.21 -1.23
N LYS A 59 6.85 12.36 -0.56
CA LYS A 59 7.03 13.65 -1.24
C LYS A 59 8.50 13.98 -1.36
N GLN A 60 9.06 13.83 -2.56
CA GLN A 60 10.01 14.79 -3.14
C GLN A 60 10.37 14.39 -4.58
N SER A 61 9.55 14.81 -5.55
CA SER A 61 10.03 15.62 -6.67
C SER A 61 8.91 16.45 -7.27
#